data_AF-A0A1Y3MYW7-F1
#
_entry.id   AF-A0A1Y3MYW7-F1
#
_cell.length_a   1.000
_cell.length_b   1.000
_cell.length_c   1.000
_cell.angle_alpha   90.00
_cell.angle_beta   90.00
_cell.angle_gamma   90.00
#
_symmetry.space_group_name_H-M   'P 1'
#
loop_
_entity.id
_entity.type
_entity.pdbx_description
1 polymer ?
#
loop_
_entity_poly.entity_id
_entity_poly.type
_entity_poly.pdbx_seq_one_letter_code
_entity_poly.pdbx_strand_id
1 'polypeptide(L)'
;LLHINKLTSTIPKELGNLSNLETLRLNSNELSGQIPLELGKLSKLKILELNNNYLSGPIPQTFGNLTNINEFGSIPSELGNLTNLENL
;
A
#
# COMPACT_ATOMS: atom_id res chain seq x y z
N LEU A 1 7.44 4.21 -10.25
CA LEU A 1 7.64 2.89 -10.88
C LEU A 1 8.90 2.27 -10.28
N LEU A 2 8.79 1.58 -9.15
CA LEU A 2 9.91 0.93 -8.46
C LEU A 2 9.66 -0.57 -8.24
N HIS A 3 8.72 -1.15 -8.99
CA HIS A 3 8.43 -2.58 -8.94
C HIS A 3 9.62 -3.40 -9.44
N ILE A 4 9.83 -4.60 -8.88
CA ILE A 4 10.89 -5.54 -9.28
C ILE A 4 12.28 -4.93 -9.13
N ASN A 5 12.66 -4.66 -7.89
CA ASN A 5 14.00 -4.17 -7.53
C ASN A 5 14.52 -4.89 -6.28
N LYS A 6 15.68 -4.46 -5.77
CA LYS A 6 16.23 -4.89 -4.48
C LYS A 6 16.14 -3.76 -3.45
N LEU A 7 15.03 -3.02 -3.45
CA LEU A 7 14.83 -1.99 -2.44
C LEU A 7 14.67 -2.68 -1.09
N THR A 8 15.54 -2.32 -0.16
CA THR A 8 15.54 -2.79 1.22
C THR A 8 15.03 -1.69 2.15
N SER A 9 14.83 -1.99 3.43
CA SER A 9 14.30 -1.08 4.47
C SER A 9 12.78 -0.88 4.41
N THR A 10 12.27 0.18 5.06
CA THR A 10 10.85 0.46 5.24
C THR A 10 10.29 1.39 4.17
N ILE A 11 8.96 1.41 4.02
CA ILE A 11 8.28 2.40 3.19
C ILE A 11 8.32 3.75 3.93
N PRO A 12 8.85 4.83 3.32
CA PRO A 12 8.91 6.13 3.98
C PRO A 12 7.52 6.79 4.06
N LYS A 13 7.18 7.35 5.23
CA LYS A 13 5.90 8.04 5.47
C LYS A 13 5.73 9.27 4.59
N GLU A 14 6.83 9.85 4.13
CA GLU A 14 6.89 11.04 3.27
C GLU A 14 6.23 10.81 1.91
N LEU A 15 6.06 9.55 1.48
CA LEU A 15 5.27 9.21 0.30
C LEU A 15 3.82 9.69 0.43
N GLY A 16 3.28 9.78 1.65
CA GLY A 16 1.94 10.32 1.90
C GLY A 16 1.78 11.82 1.56
N ASN A 17 2.88 12.53 1.30
CA ASN A 17 2.83 13.93 0.86
C ASN A 17 2.63 14.08 -0.66
N LEU A 18 2.67 12.98 -1.42
CA LEU A 18 2.49 12.99 -2.87
C LEU A 18 1.00 13.03 -3.23
N SER A 19 0.31 14.11 -2.89
CA SER A 19 -1.16 14.24 -3.00
C SER A 19 -1.74 14.05 -4.41
N ASN A 20 -0.90 14.14 -5.45
CA ASN A 20 -1.27 13.90 -6.84
C ASN A 20 -0.90 12.50 -7.36
N LEU A 21 -0.40 11.62 -6.49
CA LEU A 21 0.03 10.28 -6.88
C LEU A 21 -1.19 9.41 -7.23
N GLU A 22 -1.22 8.92 -8.47
CA GLU A 22 -2.28 8.00 -8.94
C GLU A 22 -1.85 6.54 -8.92
N THR A 23 -0.55 6.26 -8.90
CA THR A 23 0.00 4.90 -8.97
C THR A 23 1.21 4.75 -8.09
N LEU A 24 1.13 3.82 -7.14
CA LEU A 24 2.24 3.41 -6.28
C LEU A 24 2.48 1.91 -6.45
N ARG A 25 3.55 1.57 -7.15
CA ARG A 25 4.01 0.18 -7.33
C ARG A 25 5.36 -0.03 -6.67
N LEU A 26 5.35 -0.77 -5.56
CA LEU A 26 6.52 -1.17 -4.77
C LEU A 26 6.64 -2.70 -4.67
N ASN A 27 5.81 -3.44 -5.40
CA ASN A 27 5.78 -4.88 -5.42
C ASN A 27 7.09 -5.50 -5.91
N SER A 28 7.37 -6.72 -5.43
CA SER A 28 8.57 -7.50 -5.75
C SER A 28 9.86 -6.76 -5.38
N ASN A 29 9.98 -6.45 -4.09
CA ASN A 29 11.16 -5.85 -3.47
C ASN A 29 11.48 -6.57 -2.14
N GLU A 30 12.45 -6.07 -1.39
CA GLU A 30 12.85 -6.57 -0.08
C GLU A 30 12.45 -5.59 1.04
N LEU A 31 11.36 -4.84 0.85
CA LEU A 31 10.88 -3.87 1.83
C LEU A 31 10.31 -4.58 3.06
N SER A 32 10.51 -4.04 4.25
CA SER A 32 10.09 -4.64 5.52
C SER A 32 9.46 -3.62 6.46
N GLY A 33 8.95 -4.10 7.62
CA GLY A 33 8.27 -3.26 8.59
C GLY A 33 6.81 -2.97 8.22
N GLN A 34 6.24 -1.94 8.84
CA GLN A 34 4.82 -1.60 8.70
C GLN A 34 4.53 -0.71 7.49
N ILE A 35 3.30 -0.81 6.97
CA ILE A 35 2.77 0.12 5.98
C ILE A 35 2.45 1.45 6.69
N PRO A 36 3.00 2.60 6.23
CA PRO A 36 2.72 3.90 6.85
C PRO A 36 1.26 4.29 6.69
N LEU A 37 0.64 4.76 7.79
CA LEU A 37 -0.74 5.27 7.77
C LEU A 37 -0.90 6.49 6.87
N GLU A 38 0.20 7.23 6.61
CA GLU A 38 0.23 8.41 5.77
C GLU A 38 -0.08 8.11 4.31
N LEU A 39 0.11 6.87 3.85
CA LEU A 39 -0.31 6.48 2.51
C LEU A 39 -1.84 6.61 2.31
N GLY A 40 -2.63 6.56 3.40
CA GLY A 40 -4.06 6.86 3.37
C GLY A 40 -4.42 8.32 3.02
N LYS A 41 -3.43 9.23 2.94
CA LYS A 41 -3.63 10.61 2.47
C LYS A 41 -3.69 10.72 0.94
N LEU A 42 -3.32 9.66 0.23
CA LEU A 42 -3.21 9.64 -1.23
C LEU A 42 -4.59 9.48 -1.88
N SER A 43 -5.46 10.46 -1.71
CA SER A 43 -6.86 10.39 -2.14
C SER A 43 -7.05 10.20 -3.66
N LYS A 44 -6.05 10.52 -4.48
CA LYS A 44 -6.06 10.30 -5.93
C LYS A 44 -5.48 8.95 -6.37
N LEU A 45 -5.03 8.12 -5.43
CA LEU A 45 -4.40 6.85 -5.73
C LEU A 45 -5.42 5.89 -6.34
N LYS A 46 -5.08 5.36 -7.51
CA LYS A 46 -5.89 4.40 -8.28
C LYS A 46 -5.33 2.99 -8.22
N ILE A 47 -4.00 2.88 -8.11
CA ILE A 47 -3.26 1.61 -8.12
C ILE A 47 -2.28 1.62 -6.95
N LEU A 48 -2.40 0.60 -6.09
CA LEU A 48 -1.48 0.34 -4.98
C LEU A 48 -1.02 -1.12 -5.01
N GLU A 49 0.25 -1.35 -5.33
CA GLU A 49 0.85 -2.69 -5.36
C GLU A 49 2.00 -2.78 -4.35
N LEU A 50 1.81 -3.58 -3.29
CA LEU A 50 2.78 -3.80 -2.21
C LEU A 50 3.19 -5.27 -2.03
N ASN A 51 2.60 -6.20 -2.78
CA ASN A 51 2.88 -7.64 -2.72
C ASN A 51 4.35 -7.99 -2.94
N ASN A 52 4.74 -9.20 -2.55
CA ASN A 52 6.11 -9.71 -2.73
C ASN A 52 7.14 -8.77 -2.07
N ASN A 53 6.92 -8.50 -0.78
CA ASN A 53 7.80 -7.79 0.13
C ASN A 53 7.75 -8.50 1.49
N TYR A 54 8.56 -8.08 2.46
CA TYR A 54 8.58 -8.55 3.84
C TYR A 54 7.82 -7.61 4.81
N LEU A 55 6.76 -6.96 4.31
CA LEU A 55 5.92 -6.05 5.10
C LEU A 55 5.14 -6.84 6.17
N SER A 56 4.96 -6.24 7.35
CA SER A 56 4.30 -6.87 8.49
C SER A 56 3.47 -5.86 9.29
N GLY A 57 2.61 -6.33 10.19
CA GLY A 57 1.70 -5.48 10.97
C GLY A 57 0.38 -5.18 10.24
N PRO A 58 -0.56 -4.47 10.89
CA PRO A 58 -1.91 -4.32 10.37
C PRO A 58 -1.97 -3.43 9.13
N ILE A 59 -3.00 -3.62 8.30
CA ILE A 59 -3.38 -2.66 7.27
C ILE A 59 -3.82 -1.36 7.97
N PRO A 60 -3.27 -0.19 7.61
CA PRO A 60 -3.67 1.07 8.23
C PRO A 60 -5.16 1.34 7.99
N GLN A 61 -5.90 1.66 9.05
CA GLN A 61 -7.32 2.03 8.94
C GLN A 61 -7.57 3.22 7.99
N THR A 62 -6.56 4.09 7.84
CA THR A 62 -6.58 5.22 6.91
C THR A 62 -6.70 4.80 5.44
N PHE A 63 -6.50 3.53 5.09
CA PHE A 63 -6.73 3.03 3.74
C PHE A 63 -8.20 3.07 3.34
N GLY A 64 -9.13 3.14 4.30
CA GLY A 64 -10.55 3.44 4.02
C GLY A 64 -10.78 4.80 3.36
N ASN A 65 -9.79 5.72 3.40
CA ASN A 65 -9.87 7.01 2.71
C ASN A 65 -9.47 6.94 1.24
N LEU A 66 -8.96 5.80 0.77
CA LEU A 66 -8.48 5.61 -0.60
C LEU A 66 -9.64 5.25 -1.54
N THR A 67 -10.62 6.14 -1.63
CA THR A 67 -11.90 5.91 -2.32
C THR A 67 -11.79 5.83 -3.85
N ASN A 68 -10.64 6.17 -4.43
CA ASN A 68 -10.39 6.12 -5.87
C ASN A 68 -9.58 4.89 -6.33
N ILE A 69 -9.31 3.92 -5.43
CA ILE A 69 -8.57 2.71 -5.80
C ILE A 69 -9.43 1.83 -6.70
N ASN A 70 -8.94 1.59 -7.92
CA ASN A 70 -9.52 0.66 -8.87
C ASN A 70 -8.88 -0.72 -8.77
N GLU A 71 -7.61 -0.77 -8.38
CA GLU A 71 -6.84 -2.01 -8.25
C GLU A 71 -6.05 -1.96 -6.94
N PHE A 72 -6.54 -2.67 -5.93
CA PHE A 72 -5.72 -3.10 -4.82
C PHE A 72 -4.85 -4.24 -5.34
N GLY A 73 -3.58 -3.97 -5.64
CA GLY A 73 -2.61 -5.05 -5.78
C GLY A 73 -2.69 -5.93 -4.52
N SER A 74 -2.55 -7.24 -4.69
CA SER A 74 -2.74 -8.21 -3.60
C SER A 74 -1.99 -7.75 -2.34
N ILE A 75 -2.71 -7.37 -1.29
CA ILE A 75 -2.07 -7.21 0.03
C ILE A 75 -1.70 -8.63 0.48
N PRO A 76 -0.51 -8.89 1.05
CA PRO A 76 -0.13 -10.23 1.47
C PRO A 76 -1.25 -10.84 2.32
N SER A 77 -1.72 -12.03 1.90
CA SER A 77 -2.83 -12.73 2.53
C SER A 77 -2.59 -13.06 4.02
N GLU A 78 -1.33 -12.96 4.47
CA GLU A 78 -0.96 -13.10 5.88
C GLU A 78 -1.42 -11.93 6.77
N LEU A 79 -1.88 -10.81 6.20
CA LEU A 79 -2.29 -9.60 6.94
C LEU A 79 -3.76 -9.55 7.37
N GLY A 80 -4.45 -10.70 7.34
CA GLY A 80 -5.65 -10.92 8.14
C GLY A 80 -6.89 -10.12 7.74
N ASN A 81 -7.75 -10.77 6.95
CA ASN A 81 -9.20 -10.63 7.00
C ASN A 81 -9.83 -9.36 6.38
N LEU A 82 -9.80 -9.26 5.05
CA LEU A 82 -10.67 -8.38 4.27
C LEU A 82 -11.91 -9.10 3.71
N THR A 83 -12.59 -9.91 4.53
CA THR A 83 -13.91 -10.47 4.17
C THR A 83 -15.05 -9.43 4.21
N ASN A 84 -14.77 -8.12 4.22
CA ASN A 84 -15.79 -7.07 4.23
C ASN A 84 -15.57 -6.00 3.16
N LEU A 85 -15.14 -6.40 1.95
CA LEU A 85 -15.23 -5.52 0.78
C LEU A 85 -16.63 -5.55 0.11
N GLU A 86 -17.60 -6.25 0.69
CA GLU A 86 -19.00 -6.21 0.22
C GLU A 86 -19.78 -4.98 0.74
N ASN A 87 -19.17 -4.09 1.52
CA ASN A 87 -19.83 -2.87 2.03
C ASN A 87 -18.96 -1.60 1.93
N LEU A 88 -18.38 -1.36 0.75
CA LEU A 88 -18.00 -0.02 0.28
C LEU A 88 -18.58 0.21 -1.12
#